data_AF-A0A5Y4Z0Y4-F1
#
_entry.id   AF-A0A5Y4Z0Y4-F1
#
_cell.length_a   1.000
_cell.length_b   1.000
_cell.length_c   1.000
_cell.angle_alpha   90.00
_cell.angle_beta   90.00
_cell.angle_gamma   90.00
#
_symmetry.space_group_name_H-M   'P 1'
#
loop_
_entity.id
_entity.type
_entity.pdbx_description
1 polymer ?
#
loop_
_entity_poly.entity_id
_entity_poly.type
_entity_poly.pdbx_seq_one_letter_code
_entity_poly.pdbx_strand_id
1 'polypeptide(L)' 'MQTQAMRTYQITFIGRDAQGVLPMFTRVQAMTGKGAKRAFIERYKPVRGWLLGDPEDITDKVNKEAEEAGSNPQT' A
#
# COMPACT_ATOMS: atom_id res chain seq x y z
N MET A 1 6.54 -18.39 17.96
CA MET A 1 6.31 -17.06 17.37
C MET A 1 5.17 -17.21 16.38
N GLN A 2 4.01 -16.59 16.61
CA GLN A 2 2.93 -16.57 15.61
C GLN A 2 3.39 -15.69 14.45
N THR A 3 3.54 -16.25 13.26
CA THR A 3 3.85 -15.48 12.05
C THR A 3 2.64 -14.63 11.74
N GLN A 4 2.76 -13.31 11.91
CA GLN A 4 1.71 -12.36 11.55
C GLN A 4 1.42 -12.51 10.05
N ALA A 5 0.15 -12.55 9.62
CA ALA A 5 -0.15 -12.73 8.20
C ALA A 5 0.29 -11.51 7.37
N MET A 6 0.70 -11.74 6.11
CA MET A 6 0.97 -10.66 5.16
C MET A 6 -0.34 -9.93 4.85
N ARG A 7 -0.30 -8.59 4.88
CA ARG A 7 -1.47 -7.72 4.67
C ARG A 7 -1.18 -6.68 3.60
N THR A 8 -2.23 -6.15 3.00
CA THR A 8 -2.12 -5.06 2.03
C THR A 8 -2.46 -3.74 2.71
N TYR A 9 -1.48 -2.83 2.72
CA TYR A 9 -1.61 -1.49 3.28
C TYR A 9 -1.67 -0.44 2.17
N GLN A 10 -2.54 0.55 2.33
CA GLN A 10 -2.52 1.78 1.56
C GLN A 10 -1.68 2.84 2.27
N ILE A 11 -0.70 3.37 1.57
CA ILE A 11 0.10 4.51 1.98
C ILE A 11 -0.41 5.75 1.27
N THR A 12 -0.70 6.80 2.03
CA THR A 12 -0.97 8.13 1.49
C THR A 12 0.28 8.99 1.65
N PHE A 13 0.85 9.46 0.55
CA PHE A 13 2.10 10.22 0.54
C PHE A 13 2.02 11.37 -0.46
N ILE A 14 2.48 12.56 -0.07
CA ILE A 14 2.66 13.67 -1.01
C ILE A 14 4.14 14.01 -1.11
N GLY A 15 4.69 13.95 -2.31
CA GLY A 15 6.10 14.22 -2.51
C GLY A 15 6.65 13.71 -3.83
N ARG A 16 7.97 13.59 -3.88
CA ARG A 16 8.73 13.25 -5.08
C ARG A 16 9.98 12.46 -4.76
N ASP A 17 10.43 11.69 -5.74
CA ASP A 17 11.76 11.09 -5.79
C ASP A 17 12.68 11.89 -6.72
N ALA A 18 13.79 11.28 -7.16
CA ALA A 18 14.72 11.88 -8.11
C ALA A 18 14.17 11.97 -9.55
N GLN A 19 13.11 11.23 -9.87
CA GLN A 19 12.52 11.11 -11.20
C GLN A 19 11.24 11.94 -11.35
N GLY A 20 10.58 12.30 -10.26
CA GLY A 20 9.40 13.15 -10.30
C GLY A 20 8.44 12.92 -9.13
N VAL A 21 7.19 13.34 -9.32
CA VAL A 21 6.13 13.21 -8.32
C VAL A 21 5.80 11.73 -8.10
N LEU A 22 5.70 11.33 -6.83
CA LEU A 22 5.29 9.98 -6.47
C LEU A 22 3.76 9.85 -6.39
N PRO A 23 3.19 8.66 -6.65
CA PRO A 23 1.75 8.44 -6.52
C PRO A 23 1.24 8.76 -5.11
N MET A 24 0.11 9.47 -5.05
CA MET A 24 -0.47 9.88 -3.77
C MET A 24 -0.94 8.69 -2.93
N PHE A 25 -1.56 7.70 -3.56
CA PHE A 25 -2.03 6.47 -2.92
C PHE A 25 -1.23 5.29 -3.47
N THR A 26 -0.58 4.55 -2.58
CA THR A 26 0.26 3.40 -2.96
C THR A 26 -0.09 2.18 -2.12
N ARG A 27 -0.40 1.06 -2.78
CA ARG A 27 -0.61 -0.23 -2.11
C ARG A 27 0.74 -0.95 -1.92
N VAL A 28 1.02 -1.41 -0.71
CA VAL A 28 2.21 -2.21 -0.36
C VAL A 28 1.82 -3.39 0.51
N GLN A 29 2.52 -4.50 0.37
CA GLN A 29 2.32 -5.65 1.25
C GLN A 29 3.33 -5.60 2.41
N ALA A 30 2.85 -5.83 3.63
CA ALA A 30 3.70 -5.91 4.81
C ALA A 30 2.99 -6.68 5.95
N MET A 31 3.76 -7.08 6.96
CA MET A 31 3.21 -7.73 8.17
C MET A 31 2.57 -6.74 9.15
N THR A 32 3.00 -5.47 9.09
CA THR A 32 2.54 -4.39 9.98
C THR A 32 2.53 -3.06 9.23
N GLY A 33 1.79 -2.07 9.74
CA GLY A 33 1.82 -0.70 9.19
C GLY A 33 3.23 -0.08 9.23
N LYS A 34 4.01 -0.31 10.29
CA LYS A 34 5.42 0.13 10.32
C LYS A 34 6.25 -0.52 9.19
N GLY A 35 6.01 -1.80 8.94
CA GLY A 35 6.59 -2.52 7.80
C GLY A 35 6.16 -1.92 6.46
N ALA A 36 4.91 -1.50 6.32
CA ALA A 36 4.39 -0.86 5.11
C ALA A 36 5.10 0.47 4.81
N LYS A 37 5.29 1.34 5.82
CA LYS A 37 6.07 2.59 5.66
C LYS A 37 7.50 2.27 5.18
N ARG A 38 8.14 1.27 5.77
CA ARG A 38 9.50 0.85 5.39
C ARG A 38 9.56 0.33 3.95
N ALA A 39 8.66 -0.58 3.58
CA ALA A 39 8.56 -1.13 2.23
C ALA A 39 8.33 -0.02 1.18
N PHE A 40 7.49 0.97 1.49
CA PHE A 40 7.29 2.14 0.64
C PHE A 40 8.59 2.94 0.43
N ILE A 41 9.30 3.28 1.51
CA ILE A 41 10.55 4.05 1.43
C ILE A 41 11.63 3.28 0.66
N GLU A 42 11.78 1.98 0.90
CA GLU A 42 12.75 1.13 0.21
C GLU A 42 12.46 1.04 -1.30
N ARG A 43 11.19 0.93 -1.68
CA ARG A 43 10.74 0.82 -3.08
C ARG A 43 10.84 2.14 -3.83
N TYR A 44 10.34 3.24 -3.26
CA TYR A 44 10.17 4.51 -3.98
C TYR A 44 11.25 5.55 -3.67
N LYS A 45 12.05 5.36 -2.62
CA LYS A 45 13.17 6.23 -2.24
C LYS A 45 12.80 7.73 -2.30
N PRO A 46 11.72 8.16 -1.62
CA PRO A 46 11.28 9.54 -1.66
C PRO A 46 12.40 10.47 -1.18
N VAL A 47 12.64 11.54 -1.94
CA VAL A 47 13.66 12.55 -1.61
C VAL A 47 13.05 13.67 -0.78
N ARG A 48 11.80 14.03 -1.07
CA ARG A 48 11.03 15.05 -0.31
C ARG A 48 9.56 14.66 -0.26
N GLY A 49 8.92 14.93 0.87
CA GLY A 49 7.48 14.76 1.03
C GLY A 49 7.07 14.38 2.43
N TRP A 50 5.78 14.11 2.59
CA TRP A 50 5.15 13.78 3.86
C TRP A 50 4.20 12.60 3.70
N LEU A 51 4.23 11.68 4.67
CA LEU A 51 3.17 10.72 4.86
C LEU A 51 1.94 11.44 5.42
N LEU A 52 0.78 11.22 4.82
CA LEU A 52 -0.48 11.82 5.25
C LEU A 52 -1.22 10.84 6.15
N GLY A 53 -0.68 10.64 7.35
CA GLY A 53 -1.21 9.73 8.36
C GLY A 53 -0.54 8.37 8.39
N ASP A 54 -1.20 7.41 9.05
CA ASP A 54 -0.74 6.04 9.16
C ASP A 54 -1.24 5.17 7.99
N PRO A 55 -0.49 4.10 7.62
CA PRO A 55 -0.91 3.14 6.63
C PRO A 55 -2.25 2.51 7.00
N GLU A 56 -3.19 2.55 6.07
CA GLU A 56 -4.50 1.92 6.24
C GLU A 56 -4.41 0.46 5.80
N ASP A 57 -4.82 -0.47 6.66
CA ASP A 57 -4.96 -1.89 6.28
C ASP A 57 -6.22 -2.04 5.41
N ILE A 58 -6.02 -2.35 4.13
CA ILE A 58 -7.10 -2.48 3.14
C ILE A 58 -7.25 -3.93 2.66
N THR A 59 -6.71 -4.90 3.41
CA THR A 59 -6.70 -6.31 3.00
C THR A 59 -8.10 -6.81 2.63
N ASP A 60 -9.08 -6.56 3.50
CA ASP A 60 -10.47 -7.00 3.27
C ASP A 60 -11.10 -6.30 2.06
N LYS A 61 -10.79 -5.01 1.85
CA LYS A 61 -11.27 -4.26 0.68
C LYS A 61 -10.72 -4.85 -0.62
N VAL A 62 -9.42 -5.17 -0.65
CA VAL A 62 -8.76 -5.76 -1.82
C VAL A 62 -9.28 -7.17 -2.12
N ASN A 63 -9.49 -7.99 -1.08
CA ASN A 63 -10.06 -9.33 -1.26
C ASN A 63 -11.48 -9.24 -1.83
N LYS A 64 -12.30 -8.34 -1.30
CA LYS A 64 -13.65 -8.11 -1.81
C LYS A 64 -13.64 -7.61 -3.27
N GLU A 65 -12.76 -6.66 -3.61
CA GLU A 65 -12.57 -6.20 -5.01
C GLU A 65 -12.24 -7.38 -5.94
N ALA A 66 -11.37 -8.30 -5.50
CA ALA A 66 -10.97 -9.46 -6.29
C ALA A 66 -12.12 -10.49 -6.43
N GLU A 67 -12.89 -10.74 -5.36
CA GLU A 67 -14.07 -11.59 -5.40
C GLU A 67 -15.14 -11.03 -6.35
N GLU A 68 -15.43 -9.74 -6.27
CA GLU A 68 -16.41 -9.07 -7.14
C GLU A 68 -15.95 -9.04 -8.60
N ALA A 69 -14.67 -8.78 -8.87
CA ALA A 69 -14.12 -8.82 -10.22
C ALA A 69 -14.11 -10.24 -10.83
N GLY A 70 -13.91 -11.26 -10.00
CA GLY A 70 -13.96 -12.67 -10.42
C GLY A 70 -15.38 -13.21 -10.59
N SER A 71 -16.39 -12.54 -10.02
CA SER A 71 -17.80 -12.97 -10.06
C SER A 71 -18.56 -12.50 -11.31
N ASN A 72 -17.91 -11.76 -12.22
CA ASN A 72 -18.51 -11.32 -13.46
C ASN A 72 -17.97 -12.15 -14.64
N PRO A 73 -18.53 -13.34 -14.95
CA PRO A 73 -18.37 -13.91 -16.27
C PRO A 73 -19.09 -12.96 -17.23
N GLN A 74 -18.33 -12.08 -17.89
CA GLN A 74 -18.83 -11.31 -19.03
C GLN A 74 -19.51 -12.31 -19.98
N THR A 75 -20.83 -12.26 -20.00
CA THR A 75 -21.71 -12.97 -20.92
C THR A 75 -22.18 -12.00 -21.99
#